data_AF-A0A3M7HZ89-F1
#
_entry.id   AF-A0A3M7HZ89-F1
#
_cell.length_a   1.000
_cell.length_b   1.000
_cell.length_c   1.000
_cell.angle_alpha   90.00
_cell.angle_beta   90.00
_cell.angle_gamma   90.00
#
_symmetry.space_group_name_H-M   'P 1'
#
loop_
_entity.id
_entity.type
_entity.pdbx_description
1 polymer ?
#
loop_
_entity_poly.entity_id
_entity_poly.type
_entity_poly.pdbx_seq_one_letter_code
_entity_poly.pdbx_strand_id
1 'polypeptide(L)'
;MGFPPALPLDTGRASSIVICCIVFPCLAALTVVARFVARRQKAVKYGWDDYLVVLALLALCGQLTILILGTIYGGVGHHNVRLSAENIAFQYKVKTLASLA
;
A
#
# COMPACT_ATOMS: atom_id res chain seq x y z
N MET A 1 36.38 23.37 -6.59
CA MET A 1 35.01 23.64 -6.10
C MET A 1 34.54 22.39 -5.37
N GLY A 2 34.49 22.45 -4.03
CA GLY A 2 34.16 21.28 -3.20
C GLY A 2 32.68 20.94 -3.30
N PHE A 3 32.40 19.65 -3.51
CA PHE A 3 31.05 19.10 -3.45
C PHE A 3 30.47 19.36 -2.05
N PRO A 4 29.23 19.89 -1.91
CA PRO A 4 28.65 20.12 -0.60
C PRO A 4 28.55 18.78 0.15
N PRO A 5 28.80 18.75 1.48
CA PRO A 5 28.63 17.53 2.26
C PRO A 5 27.22 17.00 2.04
N ALA A 6 27.09 15.69 1.83
CA ALA A 6 25.80 15.04 1.60
C ALA A 6 24.82 15.47 2.70
N LEU A 7 23.86 16.32 2.35
CA LEU A 7 22.74 16.65 3.23
C LEU A 7 22.12 15.33 3.67
N PRO A 8 21.65 15.18 4.92
CA PRO A 8 20.95 13.98 5.37
C PRO A 8 19.72 13.78 4.49
N LEU A 9 19.90 12.97 3.44
CA LEU A 9 18.93 12.73 2.38
C LEU A 9 17.88 11.74 2.91
N ASP A 10 16.75 12.33 3.30
CA ASP A 10 15.41 11.77 3.16
C ASP A 10 15.15 10.41 3.84
N THR A 11 14.94 10.46 5.14
CA THR A 11 14.21 9.42 5.91
C THR A 11 12.68 9.58 5.79
N GLY A 12 12.18 10.53 4.99
CA GLY A 12 10.78 10.95 4.95
C GLY A 12 9.90 10.08 4.06
N ARG A 13 10.39 9.66 2.88
CA ARG A 13 9.52 8.99 1.88
C ARG A 13 9.08 7.58 2.26
N ALA A 14 9.95 6.77 2.84
CA ALA A 14 9.55 5.45 3.38
C ALA A 14 8.49 5.61 4.48
N SER A 15 8.69 6.59 5.37
CA SER A 15 7.75 6.91 6.44
C SER A 15 6.40 7.36 5.89
N SER A 16 6.38 8.20 4.85
CA SER A 16 5.14 8.62 4.18
C SER A 16 4.38 7.45 3.56
N ILE A 17 5.08 6.50 2.93
CA ILE A 17 4.46 5.30 2.35
C ILE A 17 3.78 4.49 3.46
N VAL A 18 4.48 4.21 4.57
CA VAL A 18 3.92 3.44 5.69
C VAL A 18 2.71 4.15 6.32
N ILE A 19 2.76 5.47 6.49
CA ILE A 19 1.64 6.25 7.01
C ILE A 19 0.42 6.11 6.10
N CYS A 20 0.58 6.28 4.78
CA CYS A 20 -0.51 6.12 3.82
C CYS A 20 -1.08 4.69 3.83
N CYS A 21 -0.21 3.67 3.94
CA CYS A 21 -0.61 2.27 4.05
C CYS A 21 -1.46 1.96 5.27
N ILE A 22 -1.40 2.78 6.33
CA ILE A 22 -2.21 2.56 7.53
C ILE A 22 -3.48 3.41 7.45
N VAL A 23 -3.34 4.70 7.15
CA VAL A 23 -4.44 5.66 7.21
C VAL A 23 -5.53 5.33 6.19
N PHE A 24 -5.17 5.09 4.92
CA PHE A 24 -6.18 4.88 3.88
C PHE A 24 -6.94 3.55 4.04
N PRO A 25 -6.32 2.41 4.39
CA PRO A 25 -7.06 1.19 4.67
C PRO A 25 -7.97 1.29 5.89
N CYS A 26 -7.55 1.97 6.95
CA CYS A 26 -8.43 2.23 8.10
C CYS A 26 -9.65 3.07 7.68
N LEU A 27 -9.45 4.14 6.92
CA LEU A 27 -10.55 4.95 6.40
C LEU A 27 -11.47 4.14 5.48
N ALA A 28 -10.90 3.33 4.58
CA ALA A 28 -11.68 2.46 3.71
C ALA A 28 -12.54 1.48 4.51
N ALA A 29 -11.97 0.80 5.51
CA ALA A 29 -12.71 -0.11 6.38
C ALA A 29 -13.86 0.62 7.11
N LEU A 30 -13.59 1.81 7.66
CA LEU A 30 -14.61 2.63 8.32
C LEU A 30 -15.75 3.02 7.35
N THR A 31 -15.43 3.41 6.12
CA THR A 31 -16.45 3.78 5.12
C THR A 31 -17.31 2.58 4.71
N VAL A 32 -16.71 1.39 4.59
CA VAL A 32 -17.44 0.15 4.29
C VAL A 32 -18.37 -0.20 5.45
N VAL A 33 -17.90 -0.17 6.70
CA VAL A 33 -18.74 -0.40 7.88
C VAL A 33 -19.89 0.61 7.95
N ALA A 34 -19.59 1.90 7.74
CA ALA A 34 -20.61 2.95 7.71
C ALA A 34 -21.66 2.69 6.62
N ARG A 35 -21.28 2.17 5.45
CA ARG A 35 -22.20 1.79 4.37
C ARG A 35 -23.16 0.69 4.83
N PHE A 36 -22.63 -0.38 5.43
CA PHE A 36 -23.45 -1.48 5.95
C PHE A 36 -24.40 -1.02 7.06
N VAL A 37 -23.93 -0.17 7.98
CA VAL A 37 -24.75 0.41 9.04
C VAL A 37 -25.87 1.28 8.45
N ALA A 38 -25.56 2.16 7.49
CA ALA A 38 -26.55 3.02 6.85
C ALA A 38 -27.61 2.21 6.08
N ARG A 39 -27.21 1.15 5.37
CA ARG A 39 -28.16 0.26 4.68
C ARG A 39 -29.02 -0.53 5.66
N ARG A 40 -28.45 -0.99 6.77
CA ARG A 40 -29.20 -1.65 7.85
C ARG A 40 -30.25 -0.72 8.46
N GLN A 41 -29.91 0.54 8.71
CA GLN A 41 -30.86 1.53 9.22
C GLN A 41 -31.99 1.83 8.23
N LYS A 42 -31.70 1.84 6.93
CA LYS A 42 -32.69 2.07 5.87
C LYS A 42 -33.45 0.79 5.44
N ALA A 43 -33.16 -0.37 6.06
CA ALA A 43 -33.72 -1.68 5.69
C ALA A 43 -33.62 -2.01 4.19
N VAL A 44 -32.56 -1.53 3.53
CA VAL A 44 -32.36 -1.71 2.08
C VAL A 44 -31.74 -3.08 1.83
N LYS A 45 -32.27 -3.81 0.84
CA LYS A 45 -31.69 -5.10 0.40
C LYS A 45 -30.27 -4.89 -0.13
N TYR A 46 -29.38 -5.83 0.17
CA TYR A 46 -28.03 -5.83 -0.38
C TYR A 46 -28.06 -6.04 -1.89
N GLY A 47 -27.30 -5.22 -2.60
CA GLY A 47 -27.17 -5.30 -4.05
C GLY A 47 -25.75 -5.61 -4.50
N TRP A 48 -25.54 -5.70 -5.80
CA TRP A 48 -24.22 -5.89 -6.41
C TRP A 48 -23.19 -4.86 -5.93
N ASP A 49 -23.62 -3.62 -5.74
CA ASP A 49 -22.81 -2.55 -5.19
C ASP A 49 -22.18 -2.89 -3.82
N ASP A 50 -22.90 -3.57 -2.93
CA ASP A 50 -22.40 -3.96 -1.61
C ASP A 50 -21.35 -5.07 -1.71
N TYR A 51 -21.55 -6.02 -2.62
CA TYR A 51 -20.54 -7.06 -2.87
C TYR A 51 -19.28 -6.48 -3.49
N LEU A 52 -19.42 -5.53 -4.42
CA LEU A 52 -18.28 -4.85 -5.05
C LEU A 52 -17.48 -4.03 -4.04
N VAL A 53 -18.14 -3.37 -3.07
CA VAL A 53 -17.42 -2.62 -2.03
C VAL A 53 -16.62 -3.54 -1.10
N VAL A 54 -17.16 -4.73 -0.78
CA VAL A 54 -16.45 -5.74 0.01
C VAL A 54 -15.28 -6.32 -0.80
N LEU A 55 -15.49 -6.60 -2.08
CA LEU A 55 -14.41 -7.07 -2.97
C LEU A 55 -13.29 -6.02 -3.08
N ALA A 56 -13.64 -4.74 -3.21
CA ALA A 56 -12.67 -3.65 -3.22
C ALA A 56 -11.89 -3.57 -1.90
N LEU A 57 -12.54 -3.79 -0.76
CA LEU A 57 -11.87 -3.86 0.54
C LEU A 57 -10.89 -5.05 0.62
N LEU A 58 -11.28 -6.22 0.10
CA LEU A 58 -10.40 -7.39 0.01
C LEU A 58 -9.18 -7.12 -0.88
N ALA A 59 -9.38 -6.51 -2.05
CA ALA A 59 -8.30 -6.11 -2.94
C ALA A 59 -7.35 -5.10 -2.27
N LEU A 60 -7.90 -4.16 -1.49
CA LEU A 60 -7.12 -3.20 -0.71
C LEU A 60 -6.26 -3.90 0.36
N CYS A 61 -6.79 -4.91 1.05
CA CYS A 61 -6.02 -5.74 1.97
C CYS A 61 -4.87 -6.47 1.26
N GLY A 62 -5.11 -7.03 0.07
CA GLY A 62 -4.07 -7.68 -0.73
C GLY A 62 -2.96 -6.71 -1.14
N GLN A 63 -3.34 -5.51 -1.60
CA GLN A 63 -2.39 -4.46 -1.94
C GLN A 63 -1.55 -4.03 -0.72
N LEU A 64 -2.18 -3.90 0.45
CA LEU A 64 -1.48 -3.58 1.69
C LEU A 64 -0.44 -4.65 2.03
N THR A 65 -0.79 -5.93 1.93
CA THR A 65 0.14 -7.04 2.19
C THR A 65 1.35 -6.99 1.25
N ILE A 66 1.12 -6.81 -0.06
CA ILE A 66 2.20 -6.71 -1.06
C ILE A 66 3.13 -5.54 -0.73
N LEU A 67 2.57 -4.39 -0.36
CA LEU A 67 3.33 -3.19 -0.07
C LEU A 67 4.14 -3.31 1.23
N ILE A 68 3.60 -3.94 2.26
CA ILE A 68 4.34 -4.23 3.50
C ILE A 68 5.50 -5.21 3.22
N LEU A 69 5.24 -6.31 2.50
CA LEU A 69 6.28 -7.27 2.15
C LEU A 69 7.38 -6.64 1.29
N GLY A 70 6.99 -5.81 0.31
CA GLY A 70 7.94 -5.03 -0.50
C GLY A 70 8.76 -4.05 0.33
N THR A 71 8.17 -3.44 1.36
CA THR A 71 8.88 -2.49 2.23
C THR A 71 9.85 -3.19 3.17
N ILE A 72 9.45 -4.30 3.80
CA ILE A 72 10.29 -5.03 4.77
C ILE A 72 11.39 -5.84 4.08
N TYR A 73 11.06 -6.58 3.02
CA TYR A 73 11.97 -7.52 2.36
C TYR A 73 12.56 -6.99 1.06
N GLY A 74 11.80 -6.19 0.31
CA GLY A 74 12.22 -5.67 -1.00
C GLY A 74 12.93 -4.31 -0.94
N GLY A 75 13.03 -3.68 0.23
CA GLY A 75 13.59 -2.33 0.38
C GLY A 75 12.77 -1.24 -0.33
N VAL A 76 11.48 -1.47 -0.59
CA VAL A 76 10.58 -0.43 -1.15
C VAL A 76 10.57 0.79 -0.22
N GLY A 77 10.81 1.97 -0.77
CA GLY A 77 10.90 3.23 -0.02
C GLY A 77 12.30 3.63 0.45
N HIS A 78 13.31 2.75 0.39
CA HIS A 78 14.71 3.12 0.61
C HIS A 78 15.32 3.77 -0.63
N HIS A 79 16.23 4.73 -0.43
CA HIS A 79 17.00 5.32 -1.54
C HIS A 79 17.82 4.24 -2.24
N ASN A 80 17.87 4.25 -3.57
CA ASN A 80 18.55 3.22 -4.39
C ASN A 80 20.02 2.98 -4.00
N VAL A 81 20.68 3.99 -3.41
CA VAL A 81 22.06 3.92 -2.90
C VAL A 81 22.22 3.00 -1.67
N ARG A 82 21.14 2.69 -0.95
CA ARG A 82 21.13 1.85 0.27
C ARG A 82 20.56 0.45 0.02
N LEU A 83 20.18 0.11 -1.21
CA LEU A 83 19.63 -1.21 -1.53
C LEU A 83 20.76 -2.23 -1.72
N SER A 84 20.72 -3.32 -0.95
CA SER A 84 21.51 -4.52 -1.25
C SER A 84 21.13 -5.08 -2.62
N ALA A 85 22.07 -5.70 -3.34
CA ALA A 85 21.83 -6.35 -4.62
C ALA A 85 20.68 -7.38 -4.57
N GLU A 86 20.48 -8.00 -3.40
CA GLU A 86 19.39 -8.94 -3.13
C GLU A 86 18.00 -8.26 -3.18
N ASN A 87 17.86 -7.08 -2.58
CA ASN A 87 16.60 -6.33 -2.55
C ASN A 87 16.21 -5.84 -3.95
N ILE A 88 17.20 -5.49 -4.76
CA ILE A 88 17.02 -5.06 -6.15
C ILE A 88 16.47 -6.22 -6.98
N ALA A 89 17.06 -7.42 -6.85
CA ALA A 89 16.59 -8.61 -7.57
C ALA A 89 15.14 -8.99 -7.21
N PHE A 90 14.75 -8.86 -5.93
CA PHE A 90 13.37 -9.07 -5.51
C PHE A 90 12.40 -8.09 -6.17
N GLN A 91 12.72 -6.79 -6.21
CA GLN A 91 11.84 -5.79 -6.84
C GLN A 91 11.67 -5.99 -8.34
N TYR A 92 12.74 -6.35 -9.06
CA TYR A 92 12.64 -6.65 -10.49
C TYR A 92 11.75 -7.87 -10.74
N LYS A 93 11.90 -8.93 -9.95
CA LYS A 93 11.08 -10.15 -10.09
C LYS A 93 9.59 -9.86 -9.86
N VAL A 94 9.26 -9.05 -8.85
CA VAL A 94 7.88 -8.62 -8.57
C VAL A 94 7.32 -7.78 -9.73
N LYS A 95 8.10 -6.83 -10.26
CA LYS A 95 7.67 -5.98 -11.38
C LYS A 95 7.44 -6.78 -12.68
N THR A 96 8.30 -7.75 -12.97
CA THR A 96 8.16 -8.61 -14.16
C THR A 96 6.95 -9.53 -14.04
N LEU A 97 6.69 -10.11 -12.87
CA LEU A 97 5.48 -10.91 -12.63
C LEU A 97 4.21 -10.06 -12.76
N ALA A 98 4.24 -8.82 -12.27
CA ALA A 98 3.11 -7.90 -12.39
C ALA A 98 2.84 -7.41 -13.82
N SER A 99 3.82 -7.44 -14.73
CA SER A 99 3.60 -7.07 -16.14
C SER A 99 3.14 -8.23 -17.02
N LEU A 100 3.15 -9.46 -16.49
CA LEU A 100 2.73 -10.68 -17.18
C LEU A 100 1.32 -11.13 -16.77
N ALA A 101 0.74 -10.52 -15.73
CA ALA A 101 -0.63 -10.72 -15.27
C ALA A 101 -1.55 -9.63 -15.84
#